data_AF-A0AAV2SCS3-F1
#
_entry.id   AF-A0AAV2SCS3-F1
#
_cell.length_a   1.000
_cell.length_b   1.000
_cell.length_c   1.000
_cell.angle_alpha   90.00
_cell.angle_beta   90.00
_cell.angle_gamma   90.00
#
_symmetry.space_group_name_H-M   'P 1'
#
loop_
_entity.id
_entity.type
_entity.pdbx_description
1 polymer ?
#
loop_
_entity_poly.entity_id
_entity_poly.type
_entity_poly.pdbx_seq_one_letter_code
_entity_poly.pdbx_strand_id
1 'polypeptide(L)'
;MVKMMTIDELPKGSVFCSGQQEKIKQFVQFFKFCYVPWWLTAPVSAAAPSNDILLINSLIHYRNLDRLCADATMKAFSRHMWYLTEELVPLVLFCGNVRVEAKEEMVKRLRSLDQMVCSKRFGSGFGKPVFSQRFQKIQ
;
A
#
# COMPACT_ATOMS: atom_id res chain seq x y z
N MET A 1 -4.57 -48.23 -16.71
CA MET A 1 -3.92 -46.96 -17.12
C MET A 1 -4.91 -45.84 -16.86
N VAL A 2 -4.71 -45.00 -15.84
CA VAL A 2 -5.64 -43.90 -15.53
C VAL A 2 -5.32 -42.74 -16.46
N LYS A 3 -6.29 -42.33 -17.29
CA LYS A 3 -6.13 -41.16 -18.15
C LYS A 3 -6.19 -39.92 -17.27
N MET A 4 -5.07 -39.19 -17.14
CA MET A 4 -5.08 -37.87 -16.52
C MET A 4 -5.87 -36.93 -17.44
N MET A 5 -7.03 -36.48 -16.97
CA MET A 5 -7.76 -35.38 -17.60
C MET A 5 -7.06 -34.06 -17.29
N THR A 6 -7.00 -33.18 -18.28
CA THR A 6 -6.59 -31.78 -18.10
C THR A 6 -7.72 -30.99 -17.41
N ILE A 7 -7.37 -29.91 -16.71
CA ILE A 7 -8.34 -29.13 -15.90
C ILE A 7 -9.54 -28.64 -16.74
N ASP A 8 -9.32 -28.39 -18.03
CA ASP A 8 -10.34 -27.91 -18.96
C ASP A 8 -11.40 -28.96 -19.34
N GLU A 9 -11.11 -30.24 -19.16
CA GLU A 9 -12.02 -31.36 -19.46
C GLU A 9 -12.98 -31.68 -18.31
N LEU A 10 -12.78 -31.08 -17.13
CA LEU A 10 -13.60 -31.34 -15.95
C LEU A 10 -14.93 -30.57 -16.01
N PRO A 11 -16.05 -31.17 -15.57
CA PRO A 11 -17.31 -30.47 -15.42
C PRO A 11 -17.15 -29.20 -14.56
N LYS A 12 -17.75 -28.08 -14.97
CA LYS A 12 -17.78 -26.86 -14.14
C LYS A 12 -18.36 -27.20 -12.77
N GLY A 13 -17.61 -26.95 -11.70
CA GLY A 13 -17.99 -27.38 -10.35
C GLY A 13 -17.12 -28.50 -9.78
N SER A 14 -16.38 -29.23 -10.63
CA SER A 14 -15.64 -30.44 -10.22
C SER A 14 -14.41 -30.17 -9.35
N VAL A 15 -13.82 -28.97 -9.45
CA VAL A 15 -12.65 -28.56 -8.63
C VAL A 15 -13.03 -27.45 -7.64
N PHE A 16 -13.93 -26.56 -8.04
CA PHE A 16 -14.42 -25.44 -7.23
C PHE A 16 -15.91 -25.26 -7.44
N CYS A 17 -16.66 -24.93 -6.39
CA CYS A 17 -18.05 -24.51 -6.55
C CYS A 17 -18.13 -23.17 -7.32
N SER A 18 -19.26 -22.90 -7.98
CA SER A 18 -19.45 -21.67 -8.78
C SER A 18 -19.15 -20.39 -7.98
N GLY A 19 -19.51 -20.35 -6.69
CA GLY A 19 -19.20 -19.23 -5.81
C GLY A 19 -17.70 -19.07 -5.47
N GLN A 20 -16.91 -20.15 -5.47
CA GLN A 20 -15.46 -20.08 -5.29
C GLN A 20 -14.77 -19.54 -6.54
N GLN A 21 -15.27 -19.87 -7.73
CA GLN A 21 -14.70 -19.38 -8.99
C GLN A 21 -14.76 -17.85 -9.08
N GLU A 22 -15.89 -17.24 -8.70
CA GLU A 22 -16.01 -15.77 -8.72
C GLU A 22 -15.08 -15.11 -7.69
N LYS A 23 -14.90 -15.70 -6.51
CA LYS A 23 -13.93 -15.20 -5.51
C LYS A 23 -12.49 -15.28 -6.00
N ILE A 24 -12.11 -16.38 -6.68
CA ILE A 24 -10.78 -16.52 -7.28
C ILE A 24 -10.58 -15.45 -8.37
N LYS A 25 -11.60 -15.22 -9.20
CA LYS A 25 -11.56 -14.18 -10.22
C LYS A 25 -11.37 -12.79 -9.62
N GLN A 26 -12.13 -12.43 -8.58
CA GLN A 26 -11.96 -11.18 -7.83
C GLN A 26 -10.55 -11.05 -7.23
N PHE A 27 -10.03 -12.14 -6.65
CA PHE A 27 -8.67 -12.17 -6.10
C PHE A 27 -7.60 -11.92 -7.18
N VAL A 28 -7.70 -12.59 -8.33
CA VAL A 28 -6.77 -12.41 -9.45
C VAL A 28 -6.84 -10.98 -10.01
N GLN A 29 -8.05 -10.41 -10.13
CA GLN A 29 -8.23 -9.02 -10.56
C GLN A 29 -7.57 -8.04 -9.57
N PHE A 30 -7.80 -8.21 -8.27
CA PHE A 30 -7.14 -7.41 -7.24
C PHE A 30 -5.62 -7.52 -7.33
N PHE A 31 -5.08 -8.73 -7.47
CA PHE A 31 -3.65 -8.94 -7.58
C PHE A 31 -3.07 -8.21 -8.80
N LYS A 32 -3.67 -8.43 -9.96
CA LYS A 32 -3.20 -7.87 -11.23
C LYS A 32 -3.26 -6.34 -11.25
N PHE A 33 -4.38 -5.76 -10.82
CA PHE A 33 -4.64 -4.32 -10.98
C PHE A 33 -4.19 -3.48 -9.80
N CYS A 34 -4.13 -4.06 -8.59
CA CYS A 34 -3.75 -3.35 -7.39
C CYS A 34 -2.43 -3.85 -6.82
N TYR A 35 -2.29 -5.13 -6.46
CA TYR A 35 -1.25 -5.52 -5.51
C TYR A 35 0.14 -5.77 -6.09
N VAL A 36 0.24 -6.41 -7.26
CA VAL A 36 1.50 -6.90 -7.83
C VAL A 36 2.57 -5.83 -7.99
N PRO A 37 2.29 -4.63 -8.55
CA PRO A 37 3.31 -3.60 -8.73
C PRO A 37 3.95 -3.19 -7.40
N TRP A 38 3.16 -3.00 -6.36
CA TRP A 38 3.65 -2.56 -5.04
C TRP A 38 4.43 -3.65 -4.34
N TRP A 39 3.97 -4.91 -4.42
CA TRP A 39 4.69 -6.06 -3.89
C TRP A 39 6.10 -6.19 -4.48
N LEU A 40 6.24 -6.05 -5.80
CA LEU A 40 7.53 -6.16 -6.48
C LEU A 40 8.48 -5.00 -6.14
N THR A 41 7.94 -3.82 -5.82
CA THR A 41 8.74 -2.65 -5.43
C THR A 41 9.00 -2.53 -3.93
N ALA A 42 8.36 -3.37 -3.11
CA ALA A 42 8.49 -3.36 -1.65
C ALA A 42 9.94 -3.49 -1.13
N PRO A 43 10.87 -4.23 -1.79
CA PRO A 43 12.27 -4.30 -1.35
C PRO A 43 13.02 -2.95 -1.41
N VAL A 44 12.52 -1.97 -2.17
CA VAL A 44 13.14 -0.65 -2.30
C VAL A 44 12.60 0.26 -1.19
N SER A 45 13.20 0.20 0.00
CA SER A 45 12.71 0.94 1.18
C SER A 45 12.61 2.45 0.96
N ALA A 46 13.52 3.04 0.17
CA ALA A 46 13.46 4.46 -0.18
C ALA A 46 12.20 4.82 -1.01
N ALA A 47 11.67 3.87 -1.78
CA ALA A 47 10.46 4.07 -2.56
C ALA A 47 9.17 3.85 -1.75
N ALA A 48 9.25 3.22 -0.57
CA ALA A 48 8.08 2.82 0.20
C ALA A 48 7.08 3.98 0.44
N PRO A 49 7.49 5.17 0.91
CA PRO A 49 6.55 6.28 1.11
C PRO A 49 5.80 6.69 -0.16
N SER A 50 6.49 6.70 -1.31
CA SER A 50 5.88 7.03 -2.61
C SER A 50 4.94 5.93 -3.08
N ASN A 51 5.36 4.67 -2.94
CA ASN A 51 4.60 3.51 -3.37
C ASN A 51 3.29 3.40 -2.59
N ASP A 52 3.31 3.69 -1.29
CA ASP A 52 2.12 3.67 -0.44
C ASP A 52 1.06 4.68 -0.89
N ILE A 53 1.50 5.91 -1.21
CA ILE A 53 0.61 6.97 -1.71
C ILE A 53 0.02 6.56 -3.08
N LEU A 54 0.84 6.02 -3.97
CA LEU A 54 0.39 5.56 -5.28
C LEU A 54 -0.56 4.35 -5.19
N LEU A 55 -0.34 3.44 -4.24
CA LEU A 55 -1.25 2.35 -3.93
C LEU A 55 -2.60 2.89 -3.45
N ILE A 56 -2.63 3.88 -2.57
CA ILE A 56 -3.89 4.52 -2.12
C ILE A 56 -4.65 5.09 -3.33
N ASN A 57 -3.98 5.81 -4.23
CA ASN A 57 -4.60 6.33 -5.45
C ASN A 57 -5.15 5.21 -6.34
N SER A 58 -4.39 4.13 -6.49
CA SER A 58 -4.82 2.95 -7.25
C SER A 58 -6.06 2.28 -6.63
N LEU A 59 -6.14 2.22 -5.30
CA LEU A 59 -7.30 1.69 -4.57
C LEU A 59 -8.53 2.58 -4.75
N ILE A 60 -8.38 3.90 -4.79
CA ILE A 60 -9.47 4.84 -5.07
C ILE A 60 -10.06 4.57 -6.46
N HIS A 61 -9.21 4.34 -7.47
CA HIS A 61 -9.68 3.98 -8.82
C HIS A 61 -10.27 2.57 -8.87
N TYR A 62 -9.64 1.60 -8.20
CA TYR A 62 -10.11 0.21 -8.15
C TYR A 62 -11.45 0.06 -7.44
N ARG A 63 -11.79 0.99 -6.54
CA ARG A 63 -13.10 1.05 -5.88
C ARG A 63 -14.28 1.08 -6.87
N ASN A 64 -14.07 1.59 -8.08
CA ASN A 64 -15.09 1.59 -9.15
C ASN A 64 -15.32 0.20 -9.75
N LEU A 65 -14.35 -0.71 -9.65
CA LEU A 65 -14.43 -2.09 -10.14
C LEU A 65 -14.93 -3.04 -9.04
N ASP A 66 -14.34 -2.94 -7.85
CA ASP A 66 -14.72 -3.75 -6.69
C ASP A 66 -14.58 -2.93 -5.40
N ARG A 67 -15.69 -2.32 -4.99
CA ARG A 67 -15.76 -1.48 -3.80
C ARG A 67 -15.48 -2.25 -2.51
N LEU A 68 -15.98 -3.49 -2.40
CA LEU A 68 -15.84 -4.28 -1.18
C LEU A 68 -14.37 -4.65 -0.96
N CYS A 69 -13.69 -5.08 -2.02
CA CYS A 69 -12.28 -5.39 -1.97
C CYS A 69 -11.43 -4.13 -1.72
N ALA A 70 -11.72 -3.02 -2.42
CA ALA A 70 -11.01 -1.76 -2.21
C ALA A 70 -11.13 -1.23 -0.78
N ASP A 71 -12.34 -1.20 -0.22
CA ASP A 71 -12.60 -0.71 1.14
C ASP A 71 -11.93 -1.62 2.19
N ALA A 72 -11.97 -2.94 1.99
CA ALA A 72 -11.28 -3.91 2.84
C ALA A 72 -9.76 -3.72 2.79
N THR A 73 -9.19 -3.53 1.60
CA THR A 73 -7.75 -3.29 1.44
C THR A 73 -7.32 -1.95 2.01
N MET A 74 -8.09 -0.86 1.82
CA MET A 74 -7.79 0.43 2.47
C MET A 74 -7.79 0.32 4.00
N LYS A 75 -8.76 -0.41 4.58
CA LYS A 75 -8.79 -0.68 6.02
C LYS A 75 -7.61 -1.55 6.48
N ALA A 76 -7.14 -2.47 5.64
CA ALA A 76 -5.93 -3.24 5.92
C ALA A 76 -4.68 -2.37 5.90
N PHE A 77 -4.57 -1.54 4.87
CA PHE A 77 -3.43 -0.70 4.59
C PHE A 77 -3.25 0.44 5.59
N SER A 78 -4.34 0.99 6.14
CA SER A 78 -4.26 2.03 7.19
C SER A 78 -3.50 1.57 8.44
N ARG A 79 -3.39 0.25 8.68
CA ARG A 79 -2.59 -0.32 9.77
C ARG A 79 -1.09 -0.34 9.47
N HIS A 80 -0.68 -0.09 8.24
CA HIS A 80 0.72 -0.08 7.80
C HIS A 80 1.29 1.32 7.61
N MET A 81 0.47 2.38 7.69
CA MET A 81 0.91 3.78 7.54
C MET A 81 1.68 4.35 8.75
N TRP A 82 2.07 3.53 9.73
CA TRP A 82 2.71 3.99 10.96
C TRP A 82 4.09 4.62 10.73
N TYR A 83 4.75 4.30 9.62
CA TYR A 83 6.06 4.84 9.25
C TYR A 83 5.97 6.03 8.29
N LEU A 84 4.77 6.43 7.82
CA LEU A 84 4.61 7.59 6.95
C LEU A 84 4.65 8.88 7.77
N THR A 85 5.80 9.14 8.39
CA THR A 85 6.04 10.25 9.31
C THR A 85 6.96 11.30 8.67
N GLU A 86 6.98 12.52 9.21
CA GLU A 86 7.85 13.61 8.71
C GLU A 86 9.34 13.26 8.74
N GLU A 87 9.75 12.31 9.59
CA GLU A 87 11.12 11.84 9.74
C GLU A 87 11.51 10.76 8.71
N LEU A 88 10.56 9.91 8.29
CA LEU A 88 10.81 8.77 7.41
C LEU A 88 10.38 9.03 5.95
N VAL A 89 9.39 9.89 5.72
CA VAL A 89 8.99 10.35 4.38
C VAL A 89 10.18 10.93 3.58
N PRO A 90 11.14 11.67 4.16
CA PRO A 90 12.33 12.16 3.45
C PRO A 90 13.21 11.07 2.86
N LEU A 91 13.08 9.79 3.25
CA LEU A 91 13.80 8.68 2.60
C LEU A 91 13.51 8.61 1.09
N VAL A 92 12.36 9.12 0.66
CA VAL A 92 12.00 9.20 -0.76
C VAL A 92 12.90 10.12 -1.57
N LEU A 93 13.66 11.03 -0.94
CA LEU A 93 14.66 11.86 -1.62
C LEU A 93 15.74 10.99 -2.28
N PHE A 94 16.02 9.81 -1.72
CA PHE A 94 16.97 8.83 -2.25
C PHE A 94 16.35 7.90 -3.31
N CYS A 95 15.04 7.96 -3.54
CA CYS A 95 14.37 7.14 -4.55
C CYS A 95 14.62 7.68 -5.96
N GLY A 96 15.17 6.85 -6.86
CA GLY A 96 15.39 7.23 -8.26
C GLY A 96 14.11 7.44 -9.07
N ASN A 97 12.98 6.89 -8.60
CA ASN A 97 11.70 6.93 -9.31
C ASN A 97 10.88 8.20 -9.04
N VAL A 98 11.32 9.07 -8.13
CA VAL A 98 10.65 10.33 -7.83
C VAL A 98 11.29 11.47 -8.61
N ARG A 99 10.45 12.28 -9.26
CA ARG A 99 10.86 13.43 -10.08
C ARG A 99 11.63 14.45 -9.24
N VAL A 100 12.61 15.11 -9.86
CA VAL A 100 13.49 16.08 -9.18
C VAL A 100 12.68 17.24 -8.62
N GLU A 101 11.69 17.73 -9.36
CA GLU A 101 10.83 18.85 -8.95
C GLU A 101 10.04 18.52 -7.68
N ALA A 102 9.55 17.29 -7.56
CA ALA A 102 8.86 16.82 -6.36
C ALA A 102 9.81 16.75 -5.16
N LYS A 103 11.06 16.31 -5.37
CA LYS A 103 12.09 16.29 -4.31
C LYS A 103 12.46 17.71 -3.87
N GLU A 104 12.60 18.65 -4.79
CA GLU A 104 12.86 20.05 -4.47
C GLU A 104 11.75 20.65 -3.62
N GLU A 105 10.49 20.38 -3.95
CA GLU A 105 9.33 20.85 -3.17
C GLU A 105 9.33 20.23 -1.77
N MET A 106 9.63 18.94 -1.66
CA MET A 106 9.79 18.29 -0.36
C MET A 106 10.91 18.93 0.46
N VAL A 107 12.06 19.25 -0.15
CA VAL A 107 13.18 19.91 0.54
C VAL A 107 12.81 21.32 0.98
N LYS A 108 12.13 22.11 0.13
CA LYS A 108 11.60 23.44 0.51
C LYS A 108 10.66 23.32 1.70
N ARG A 109 9.76 22.35 1.67
CA ARG A 109 8.82 22.10 2.76
C ARG A 109 9.55 21.71 4.04
N LEU A 110 10.50 20.79 3.96
CA LEU A 110 11.31 20.37 5.12
C LEU A 110 12.09 21.53 5.73
N ARG A 111 12.65 22.44 4.92
CA ARG A 111 13.33 23.66 5.42
C ARG A 111 12.39 24.66 6.07
N SER A 112 11.13 24.70 5.63
CA SER A 112 10.09 25.56 6.22
C SER A 112 9.53 25.03 7.53
N LEU A 113 9.74 23.75 7.83
CA LEU A 113 9.45 23.21 9.15
C LEU A 113 10.52 23.78 10.07
N ASP A 114 10.09 24.62 11.02
CA ASP A 114 10.93 25.08 12.12
C ASP A 114 11.62 23.86 12.77
N GLN A 115 12.80 24.03 13.39
CA GLN A 115 13.53 22.95 14.10
C GLN A 115 12.72 22.46 15.32
N MET A 116 11.54 21.92 15.10
CA MET A 116 10.58 21.58 16.13
C MET A 116 10.64 20.07 16.39
N VAL A 117 11.29 19.76 17.51
CA VAL A 117 10.92 18.67 18.41
C VAL A 117 11.20 17.25 17.90
N CYS A 118 12.38 17.00 17.30
CA CYS A 118 12.90 15.63 17.15
C CYS A 118 13.13 14.95 18.52
N SER A 119 13.31 15.75 19.58
CA SER A 119 13.71 15.30 20.92
C SER A 119 12.61 14.66 21.79
N LYS A 120 11.32 14.74 21.43
CA LYS A 120 10.23 14.18 22.28
C LYS A 120 9.60 12.89 21.77
N ARG A 121 10.05 12.33 20.62
CA ARG A 121 9.35 11.19 19.99
C ARG A 121 9.93 9.82 20.31
N PHE A 122 11.09 9.74 20.93
CA PHE A 122 11.62 8.47 21.45
C PHE A 122 11.14 8.26 22.88
N GLY A 123 9.86 7.91 23.04
CA GLY A 123 9.51 6.97 24.10
C GLY A 123 10.30 5.70 23.80
N SER A 124 11.14 5.26 24.72
CA SER A 124 12.14 4.18 24.59
C SER A 124 11.56 2.77 24.39
N GLY A 125 10.37 2.62 23.81
CA GLY A 125 9.68 1.35 23.62
C GLY A 125 9.45 1.03 22.14
N PHE A 126 9.77 -0.19 21.73
CA PHE A 126 9.26 -0.77 20.49
C PHE A 126 7.71 -0.82 20.56
N GLY A 127 7.03 0.13 19.92
CA GLY A 127 5.58 0.26 19.92
C GLY A 127 5.10 1.24 18.84
N LYS A 128 3.81 1.20 18.50
CA LYS A 128 3.22 2.13 17.52
C LYS A 128 3.47 3.57 17.99
N PRO A 129 4.04 4.44 17.14
CA PRO A 129 4.29 5.83 17.54
C PRO A 129 2.97 6.53 17.88
N VAL A 130 2.95 7.22 19.02
CA VAL A 130 1.82 8.07 19.38
C VAL A 130 1.94 9.36 18.58
N PHE A 131 1.06 9.55 17.60
CA PHE A 131 1.02 10.77 16.80
C PHE A 131 0.46 11.93 17.61
N SER A 132 1.04 13.12 17.46
CA SER A 132 0.51 14.32 18.11
C SER A 132 -0.87 14.67 17.55
N GLN A 133 -1.70 15.38 18.34
CA GLN A 133 -3.07 15.76 17.96
C GLN A 133 -3.15 16.52 16.62
N ARG A 134 -2.04 17.13 16.17
CA ARG A 134 -1.92 17.80 14.86
C ARG A 134 -2.21 16.86 13.69
N PHE A 135 -1.85 15.57 13.79
CA PHE A 135 -2.03 14.58 12.73
C PHE A 135 -3.33 13.77 12.85
N GLN A 136 -4.01 13.85 14.00
CA GLN A 136 -5.28 13.14 14.24
C GLN A 136 -6.48 13.82 13.58
N LYS A 137 -6.34 15.08 13.15
CA LYS A 137 -7.43 15.87 12.52
C LYS A 137 -7.57 15.67 11.00
N ILE A 138 -6.78 14.78 10.40
CA ILE A 138 -6.77 14.52 8.94
C ILE A 138 -7.38 13.13 8.62
N GLN A 139 -7.90 12.42 9.64
CA GLN A 139 -8.66 11.17 9.48
C GLN A 139 -10.16 11.41 9.64
#